data_AF-A0A8E6F073-F1
#
_entry.id   AF-A0A8E6F073-F1
#
_cell.length_a   1.000
_cell.length_b   1.000
_cell.length_c   1.000
_cell.angle_alpha   90.00
_cell.angle_beta   90.00
_cell.angle_gamma   90.00
#
_symmetry.space_group_name_H-M   'P 1'
#
loop_
_entity.id
_entity.type
_entity.pdbx_description
1 polymer ?
#
loop_
_entity_poly.entity_id
_entity_poly.type
_entity_poly.pdbx_seq_one_letter_code
_entity_poly.pdbx_strand_id
1 'polypeptide(L)'
;MGDSADFFSSIRELLTPEKLLNDSRANGQGVRLAVIDSGIDSNLLRERFDKKNLTIEPIEGVLFKTDSPEVVADDGSQSSPHGSVVADIILSLAPKVKLFSANVFGSTGNCTVETIIRAIEHAIHVWKVKIINLSLGIVESQLQQISKRYQLLRAVEQAYFHDVLIFAAAHNDHPITRSYPSLFAPPLISVNKSDSSNPLEFMYQLHESVEFAAYARGYLGPFSREPATSWATPHLAAIAAKLLSIHPNMKPFEIKTLLYWMSKKRGD
;
A
#
# COMPACT_ATOMS: atom_id res chain seq x y z
N MET A 1 26.75 22.05 -30.64
CA MET A 1 26.70 21.78 -29.19
C MET A 1 25.82 20.56 -29.05
N GLY A 2 26.41 19.39 -28.88
CA GLY A 2 25.66 18.14 -28.80
C GLY A 2 24.91 18.08 -27.47
N ASP A 3 23.62 17.74 -27.54
CA ASP A 3 22.84 17.33 -26.37
C ASP A 3 23.61 16.21 -25.67
N SER A 4 24.21 16.51 -24.52
CA SER A 4 24.60 15.44 -23.61
C SER A 4 23.29 14.83 -23.13
N ALA A 5 22.95 13.64 -23.63
CA ALA A 5 21.82 12.90 -23.11
C ALA A 5 21.94 12.86 -21.57
N ASP A 6 20.90 13.36 -20.89
CA ASP A 6 20.82 13.33 -19.44
C ASP A 6 21.12 11.89 -18.97
N PHE A 7 21.98 11.74 -17.96
CA PHE A 7 22.40 10.43 -17.44
C PHE A 7 21.21 9.50 -17.17
N PHE A 8 20.09 10.05 -16.68
CA PHE A 8 18.86 9.29 -16.46
C PHE A 8 18.14 8.88 -17.74
N SER A 9 18.29 9.64 -18.82
CA SER A 9 17.80 9.28 -20.16
C SER A 9 18.60 8.10 -20.72
N SER A 10 19.92 8.09 -20.56
CA SER A 10 20.76 6.94 -20.93
C SER A 10 20.45 5.68 -20.11
N ILE A 11 20.14 5.82 -18.80
CA ILE A 11 19.66 4.68 -17.99
C ILE A 11 18.30 4.18 -18.50
N ARG A 12 17.38 5.08 -18.89
CA ARG A 12 16.05 4.70 -19.43
C ARG A 12 16.12 3.95 -20.74
N GLU A 13 17.12 4.21 -21.57
CA GLU A 13 17.37 3.44 -22.80
C GLU A 13 17.83 2.01 -22.50
N LEU A 14 18.56 1.82 -21.40
CA LEU A 14 19.09 0.51 -20.97
C LEU A 14 18.08 -0.29 -20.14
N LEU A 15 17.23 0.38 -19.35
CA LEU A 15 16.22 -0.21 -18.48
C LEU A 15 14.92 0.60 -18.61
N THR A 16 13.81 -0.01 -19.03
CA THR A 16 12.50 0.68 -19.07
C THR A 16 11.61 0.19 -17.92
N PRO A 17 10.75 1.05 -17.33
CA PRO A 17 9.76 0.63 -16.33
C PRO A 17 8.90 -0.54 -16.82
N GLU A 18 8.52 -0.52 -18.10
CA GLU A 18 7.76 -1.59 -18.75
C GLU A 18 8.50 -2.93 -18.75
N LYS A 19 9.78 -2.96 -19.14
CA LYS A 19 10.60 -4.19 -19.08
C LYS A 19 10.71 -4.72 -17.66
N LEU A 20 10.90 -3.84 -16.68
CA LEU A 20 11.06 -4.23 -15.29
C LEU A 20 9.77 -4.79 -14.70
N LEU A 21 8.61 -4.18 -14.99
CA LEU A 21 7.32 -4.61 -14.46
C LEU A 21 6.73 -5.82 -15.18
N ASN A 22 7.16 -6.09 -16.42
CA ASN A 22 6.77 -7.26 -17.20
C ASN A 22 7.80 -8.41 -17.14
N ASP A 23 8.87 -8.28 -16.36
CA ASP A 23 9.78 -9.39 -16.06
C ASP A 23 8.97 -10.54 -15.43
N SER A 24 9.19 -11.78 -15.87
CA SER A 24 8.43 -12.94 -15.40
C SER A 24 8.58 -13.19 -13.89
N ARG A 25 9.66 -12.69 -13.28
CA ARG A 25 9.91 -12.73 -11.84
C ARG A 25 9.15 -11.64 -11.08
N ALA A 26 8.73 -10.57 -11.75
CA ALA A 26 8.03 -9.42 -11.16
C ALA A 26 6.55 -9.74 -10.87
N ASN A 27 6.30 -10.68 -9.97
CA ASN A 27 4.98 -11.25 -9.71
C ASN A 27 4.59 -11.28 -8.22
N GLY A 28 5.45 -10.76 -7.34
CA GLY A 28 5.23 -10.72 -5.88
C GLY A 28 5.74 -11.95 -5.13
N GLN A 29 6.25 -12.98 -5.81
CA GLN A 29 6.75 -14.19 -5.16
C GLN A 29 7.81 -13.86 -4.11
N GLY A 30 7.66 -14.46 -2.92
CA GLY A 30 8.60 -14.28 -1.80
C GLY A 30 8.45 -12.96 -1.05
N VAL A 31 7.56 -12.07 -1.49
CA VAL A 31 7.25 -10.82 -0.80
C VAL A 31 6.09 -11.05 0.18
N ARG A 32 6.26 -10.55 1.40
CA ARG A 32 5.25 -10.55 2.46
C ARG A 32 4.67 -9.15 2.57
N LEU A 33 3.34 -9.01 2.47
CA LEU A 33 2.65 -7.72 2.47
C LEU A 33 1.48 -7.75 3.45
N ALA A 34 1.40 -6.78 4.35
CA ALA A 34 0.26 -6.59 5.23
C ALA A 34 -0.69 -5.51 4.69
N VAL A 35 -1.99 -5.80 4.71
CA VAL A 35 -3.08 -4.85 4.50
C VAL A 35 -3.70 -4.57 5.85
N ILE A 36 -3.56 -3.34 6.34
CA ILE A 36 -4.20 -2.90 7.60
C ILE A 36 -5.46 -2.13 7.21
N ASP A 37 -6.62 -2.76 7.40
CA ASP A 37 -7.90 -2.31 6.84
C ASP A 37 -9.09 -2.96 7.57
N SER A 38 -10.27 -3.05 6.93
CA SER A 38 -11.53 -3.57 7.47
C SER A 38 -11.66 -5.10 7.50
N GLY A 39 -10.54 -5.82 7.38
CA GLY A 39 -10.49 -7.28 7.18
C GLY A 39 -10.52 -7.66 5.70
N ILE A 40 -10.31 -8.95 5.40
CA ILE A 40 -10.30 -9.50 4.03
C ILE A 40 -11.15 -10.78 3.98
N ASP A 41 -12.13 -10.81 3.07
CA ASP A 41 -12.84 -12.05 2.71
C ASP A 41 -11.95 -12.89 1.78
N SER A 42 -11.19 -13.80 2.39
CA SER A 42 -10.25 -14.66 1.68
C SER A 42 -10.93 -15.68 0.76
N ASN A 43 -12.16 -16.09 1.07
CA ASN A 43 -12.91 -17.04 0.24
C ASN A 43 -13.39 -16.37 -1.05
N LEU A 44 -13.94 -15.16 -0.95
CA LEU A 44 -14.34 -14.37 -2.11
C LEU A 44 -13.17 -14.17 -3.08
N LEU A 45 -11.99 -13.82 -2.56
CA LEU A 45 -10.81 -13.62 -3.40
C LEU A 45 -10.34 -14.93 -4.02
N ARG A 46 -10.22 -16.00 -3.23
CA ARG A 46 -9.83 -17.32 -3.75
C ARG A 46 -10.73 -17.76 -4.90
N GLU A 47 -12.05 -17.73 -4.73
CA GLU A 47 -13.00 -18.10 -5.79
C GLU A 47 -12.86 -17.22 -7.03
N ARG A 48 -12.63 -15.92 -6.86
CA ARG A 48 -12.44 -14.99 -7.98
C ARG A 48 -11.18 -15.30 -8.77
N PHE A 49 -10.06 -15.54 -8.10
CA PHE A 49 -8.77 -15.81 -8.77
C PHE A 49 -8.72 -17.24 -9.35
N ASP A 50 -9.36 -18.22 -8.71
CA ASP A 50 -9.54 -19.57 -9.24
C ASP A 50 -10.30 -19.54 -10.58
N LYS A 51 -11.36 -18.73 -10.70
CA LYS A 51 -12.09 -18.52 -11.98
C LYS A 51 -11.22 -17.93 -13.09
N LYS A 52 -10.09 -17.31 -12.75
CA LYS A 52 -9.09 -16.78 -13.69
C LYS A 52 -7.93 -17.76 -13.93
N ASN A 53 -7.99 -18.98 -13.39
CA ASN A 53 -6.89 -19.95 -13.37
C ASN A 53 -5.62 -19.40 -12.71
N LEU A 54 -5.78 -18.56 -11.69
CA LEU A 54 -4.69 -18.00 -10.91
C LEU A 54 -4.80 -18.48 -9.46
N THR A 55 -3.79 -19.22 -8.99
CA THR A 55 -3.70 -19.62 -7.59
C THR A 55 -3.03 -18.50 -6.77
N ILE A 56 -3.69 -18.08 -5.69
CA ILE A 56 -3.15 -17.13 -4.71
C ILE A 56 -2.68 -17.88 -3.45
N GLU A 57 -1.69 -17.32 -2.76
CA GLU A 57 -1.28 -17.80 -1.44
C GLU A 57 -2.41 -17.64 -0.42
N PRO A 58 -2.54 -18.54 0.59
CA PRO A 58 -3.52 -18.37 1.66
C PRO A 58 -3.33 -17.03 2.37
N ILE A 59 -4.42 -16.32 2.63
CA ILE A 59 -4.38 -15.04 3.35
C ILE A 59 -4.47 -15.34 4.84
N GLU A 60 -3.49 -14.89 5.62
CA GLU A 60 -3.52 -15.01 7.09
C GLU A 60 -4.09 -13.71 7.67
N GLY A 61 -5.09 -13.81 8.56
CA GLY A 61 -5.74 -12.64 9.12
C GLY A 61 -5.78 -12.64 10.65
N VAL A 62 -5.63 -11.44 11.24
CA VAL A 62 -5.88 -11.19 12.66
C VAL A 62 -6.72 -9.93 12.86
N LEU A 63 -7.56 -9.97 13.89
CA LEU A 63 -8.41 -8.87 14.33
C LEU A 63 -7.80 -8.17 15.56
N PHE A 64 -7.67 -6.85 15.46
CA PHE A 64 -7.24 -5.96 16.54
C PHE A 64 -8.45 -5.28 17.17
N LYS A 65 -8.78 -5.65 18.41
CA LYS A 65 -9.90 -5.06 19.16
C LYS A 65 -9.48 -3.79 19.89
N THR A 66 -10.35 -2.79 19.96
CA THR A 66 -10.06 -1.52 20.64
C THR A 66 -9.95 -1.66 22.17
N ASP A 67 -10.67 -2.60 22.75
CA ASP A 67 -10.83 -2.82 24.19
C ASP A 67 -9.90 -3.90 24.76
N SER A 68 -9.09 -4.55 23.92
CA SER A 68 -8.17 -5.60 24.35
C SER A 68 -6.84 -5.55 23.59
N PRO A 69 -5.70 -5.75 24.27
CA PRO A 69 -4.41 -5.90 23.62
C PRO A 69 -4.29 -7.20 22.82
N GLU A 70 -5.13 -8.21 23.11
CA GLU A 70 -5.09 -9.51 22.45
C GLU A 70 -5.49 -9.42 20.98
N VAL A 71 -4.72 -10.11 20.13
CA VAL A 71 -5.08 -10.36 18.73
C VAL A 71 -5.81 -11.69 18.65
N VAL A 72 -6.88 -11.74 17.88
CA VAL A 72 -7.61 -12.99 17.62
C VAL A 72 -7.53 -13.32 16.14
N ALA A 73 -7.57 -14.60 15.79
CA ALA A 73 -7.66 -15.01 14.40
C ALA A 73 -8.87 -14.33 13.74
N ASP A 74 -8.65 -13.74 12.57
CA ASP A 74 -9.72 -13.15 11.77
C ASP A 74 -10.49 -14.29 11.09
N ASP A 75 -11.81 -14.31 11.27
CA ASP A 75 -12.71 -15.27 10.63
C ASP A 75 -13.10 -14.85 9.21
N GLY A 76 -12.55 -13.73 8.74
CA GLY A 76 -12.88 -13.14 7.45
C GLY A 76 -14.09 -12.20 7.51
N SER A 77 -14.64 -11.94 8.70
CA SER A 77 -15.69 -10.95 8.87
C SER A 77 -15.17 -9.54 8.57
N GLN A 78 -15.96 -8.76 7.85
CA GLN A 78 -15.61 -7.41 7.44
C GLN A 78 -16.71 -6.44 7.83
N SER A 79 -16.34 -5.29 8.40
CA SER A 79 -17.27 -4.15 8.57
C SER A 79 -17.61 -3.47 7.24
N SER A 80 -16.76 -3.65 6.24
CA SER A 80 -16.91 -3.09 4.89
C SER A 80 -16.12 -3.94 3.90
N PRO A 81 -16.55 -4.06 2.62
CA PRO A 81 -15.79 -4.77 1.60
C PRO A 81 -14.46 -4.10 1.21
N HIS A 82 -14.17 -2.91 1.77
CA HIS A 82 -13.01 -2.08 1.43
C HIS A 82 -11.68 -2.87 1.44
N GLY A 83 -11.36 -3.57 2.53
CA GLY A 83 -10.13 -4.37 2.63
C GLY A 83 -10.04 -5.49 1.57
N SER A 84 -11.16 -6.12 1.19
CA SER A 84 -11.19 -7.10 0.09
C SER A 84 -10.88 -6.46 -1.26
N VAL A 85 -11.35 -5.23 -1.51
CA VAL A 85 -11.04 -4.49 -2.75
C VAL A 85 -9.56 -4.11 -2.80
N VAL A 86 -9.00 -3.66 -1.66
CA VAL A 86 -7.55 -3.36 -1.53
C VAL A 86 -6.71 -4.60 -1.82
N ALA A 87 -7.05 -5.71 -1.17
CA ALA A 87 -6.38 -7.00 -1.38
C ALA A 87 -6.47 -7.49 -2.81
N ASP A 88 -7.64 -7.34 -3.44
CA ASP A 88 -7.86 -7.71 -4.83
C ASP A 88 -6.97 -6.93 -5.80
N ILE A 89 -6.81 -5.62 -5.59
CA ILE A 89 -5.89 -4.80 -6.40
C ILE A 89 -4.47 -5.37 -6.30
N ILE A 90 -4.01 -5.63 -5.07
CA ILE A 90 -2.65 -6.13 -4.83
C ILE A 90 -2.43 -7.47 -5.52
N LEU A 91 -3.35 -8.41 -5.34
CA LEU A 91 -3.28 -9.75 -5.94
C LEU A 91 -3.44 -9.73 -7.46
N SER A 92 -4.13 -8.73 -8.02
CA SER A 92 -4.27 -8.58 -9.48
C SER A 92 -2.95 -8.14 -10.15
N LEU A 93 -2.10 -7.39 -9.43
CA LEU A 93 -0.82 -6.89 -9.95
C LEU A 93 0.38 -7.77 -9.54
N ALA A 94 0.34 -8.31 -8.32
CA ALA A 94 1.38 -9.14 -7.71
C ALA A 94 0.77 -10.46 -7.16
N PRO A 95 0.33 -11.37 -8.04
CA PRO A 95 -0.50 -12.52 -7.67
C PRO A 95 0.18 -13.54 -6.74
N LYS A 96 1.51 -13.54 -6.66
CA LYS A 96 2.28 -14.48 -5.83
C LYS A 96 2.76 -13.88 -4.51
N VAL A 97 2.27 -12.70 -4.13
CA VAL A 97 2.57 -12.10 -2.83
C VAL A 97 1.90 -12.90 -1.71
N LYS A 98 2.61 -13.07 -0.58
CA LYS A 98 2.00 -13.59 0.65
C LYS A 98 1.32 -12.43 1.37
N LEU A 99 -0.01 -12.43 1.35
CA LEU A 99 -0.83 -11.36 1.92
C LEU A 99 -1.23 -11.67 3.38
N PHE A 100 -1.19 -10.64 4.22
CA PHE A 100 -1.66 -10.66 5.60
C PHE A 100 -2.76 -9.62 5.81
N SER A 101 -3.85 -9.99 6.48
CA SER A 101 -5.00 -9.12 6.80
C SER A 101 -4.92 -8.68 8.25
N ALA A 102 -4.67 -7.41 8.51
CA ALA A 102 -4.82 -6.82 9.83
C ALA A 102 -6.14 -6.05 9.89
N ASN A 103 -7.17 -6.69 10.46
CA ASN A 103 -8.47 -6.08 10.64
C ASN A 103 -8.43 -5.14 11.86
N VAL A 104 -8.45 -3.82 11.62
CA VAL A 104 -8.40 -2.79 12.69
C VAL A 104 -9.74 -2.10 12.96
N PHE A 105 -10.78 -2.46 12.20
CA PHE A 105 -12.13 -1.92 12.34
C PHE A 105 -13.09 -2.88 13.04
N GLY A 106 -12.80 -4.19 12.99
CA GLY A 106 -13.71 -5.24 13.45
C GLY A 106 -15.07 -5.18 12.75
N SER A 107 -16.08 -5.76 13.38
CA SER A 107 -17.46 -5.75 12.88
C SER A 107 -18.18 -4.42 13.11
N THR A 108 -17.73 -3.62 14.09
CA THR A 108 -18.37 -2.34 14.47
C THR A 108 -17.93 -1.16 13.62
N GLY A 109 -16.84 -1.29 12.84
CA GLY A 109 -16.33 -0.20 12.02
C GLY A 109 -15.53 0.85 12.79
N ASN A 110 -15.19 0.59 14.06
CA ASN A 110 -14.44 1.53 14.90
C ASN A 110 -12.94 1.21 14.85
N CYS A 111 -12.13 2.21 14.49
CA CYS A 111 -10.67 2.11 14.44
C CYS A 111 -10.04 3.17 15.34
N THR A 112 -8.96 2.84 16.05
CA THR A 112 -8.20 3.80 16.87
C THR A 112 -6.74 3.85 16.44
N VAL A 113 -6.03 4.88 16.91
CA VAL A 113 -4.59 5.02 16.66
C VAL A 113 -3.84 3.82 17.25
N GLU A 114 -4.27 3.36 18.41
CA GLU A 114 -3.67 2.25 19.15
C GLU A 114 -3.86 0.91 18.44
N THR A 115 -5.00 0.69 17.76
CA THR A 115 -5.18 -0.52 16.93
C THR A 115 -4.28 -0.49 15.70
N ILE A 116 -4.12 0.67 15.05
CA ILE A 116 -3.22 0.83 13.90
C ILE A 116 -1.75 0.63 14.30
N ILE A 117 -1.30 1.22 15.40
CA ILE A 117 0.08 1.06 15.89
C ILE A 117 0.37 -0.42 16.18
N ARG A 118 -0.51 -1.12 16.89
CA ARG A 118 -0.35 -2.56 17.16
C ARG A 118 -0.35 -3.38 15.89
N ALA A 119 -1.16 -3.03 14.89
CA ALA A 119 -1.17 -3.71 13.60
C ALA A 119 0.16 -3.50 12.84
N ILE A 120 0.74 -2.30 12.88
CA ILE A 120 2.06 -2.02 12.31
C ILE A 120 3.14 -2.86 13.03
N GLU A 121 3.14 -2.86 14.36
CA GLU A 121 4.11 -3.63 15.17
C GLU A 121 3.98 -5.14 14.90
N HIS A 122 2.76 -5.67 14.84
CA HIS A 122 2.51 -7.08 14.52
C HIS A 122 3.01 -7.43 13.10
N ALA A 123 2.77 -6.56 12.13
CA ALA A 123 3.24 -6.73 10.76
C ALA A 123 4.78 -6.78 10.69
N ILE A 124 5.47 -5.92 11.45
CA ILE A 124 6.94 -5.87 11.50
C ILE A 124 7.51 -7.08 12.24
N HIS A 125 7.02 -7.39 13.44
CA HIS A 125 7.71 -8.31 14.35
C HIS A 125 7.24 -9.75 14.24
N VAL A 126 5.94 -9.97 14.02
CA VAL A 126 5.33 -11.30 13.94
C VAL A 126 5.33 -11.76 12.48
N TRP A 127 4.71 -10.95 11.61
CA TRP A 127 4.63 -11.27 10.19
C TRP A 127 5.83 -10.83 9.37
N LYS A 128 6.85 -10.16 9.95
CA LYS A 128 8.10 -9.78 9.27
C LYS A 128 7.89 -9.40 7.80
N VAL A 129 6.92 -8.52 7.56
CA VAL A 129 6.52 -8.11 6.21
C VAL A 129 7.56 -7.18 5.60
N LYS A 130 7.56 -7.05 4.28
CA LYS A 130 8.38 -6.04 3.57
C LYS A 130 7.57 -4.81 3.17
N ILE A 131 6.25 -4.96 3.08
CA ILE A 131 5.34 -3.88 2.70
C ILE A 131 4.14 -3.88 3.66
N ILE A 132 3.73 -2.68 4.08
CA ILE A 132 2.46 -2.41 4.75
C ILE A 132 1.67 -1.45 3.86
N ASN A 133 0.43 -1.81 3.53
CA ASN A 133 -0.52 -0.95 2.86
C ASN A 133 -1.55 -0.41 3.87
N LEU A 134 -1.61 0.91 4.01
CA LEU A 134 -2.57 1.66 4.82
C LEU A 134 -3.52 2.43 3.90
N SER A 135 -4.60 1.79 3.46
CA SER A 135 -5.66 2.44 2.68
C SER A 135 -6.69 3.16 3.58
N LEU A 136 -6.21 3.70 4.70
CA LEU A 136 -6.98 4.40 5.72
C LEU A 136 -6.24 5.65 6.17
N GLY A 137 -6.98 6.57 6.78
CA GLY A 137 -6.42 7.78 7.36
C GLY A 137 -7.27 8.27 8.52
N ILE A 138 -6.62 8.87 9.50
CA ILE A 138 -7.26 9.50 10.66
C ILE A 138 -7.19 11.01 10.43
N VAL A 139 -8.33 11.68 10.48
CA VAL A 139 -8.39 13.14 10.31
C VAL A 139 -7.69 13.84 11.48
N GLU A 140 -7.03 14.96 11.22
CA GLU A 140 -6.23 15.67 12.23
C GLU A 140 -7.03 16.06 13.48
N SER A 141 -8.33 16.36 13.32
CA SER A 141 -9.25 16.65 14.44
C SER A 141 -9.42 15.49 15.42
N GLN A 142 -9.26 14.25 14.97
CA GLN A 142 -9.26 13.04 15.82
C GLN A 142 -7.88 12.73 16.41
N LEU A 143 -6.83 13.41 15.92
CA LEU A 143 -5.43 13.28 16.36
C LEU A 143 -4.92 14.50 17.12
N GLN A 144 -5.82 15.29 17.72
CA GLN A 144 -5.42 16.49 18.47
C GLN A 144 -4.54 16.18 19.69
N GLN A 145 -4.58 14.95 20.21
CA GLN A 145 -3.63 14.52 21.23
C GLN A 145 -2.25 14.30 20.60
N ILE A 146 -1.34 15.23 20.89
CA ILE A 146 0.05 15.24 20.39
C ILE A 146 0.75 13.90 20.64
N SER A 147 0.50 13.27 21.79
CA SER A 147 1.06 11.96 22.14
C SER A 147 0.70 10.87 21.13
N LYS A 148 -0.57 10.77 20.72
CA LYS A 148 -1.04 9.76 19.76
C LYS A 148 -0.42 9.95 18.38
N ARG A 149 -0.35 11.20 17.92
CA ARG A 149 0.30 11.55 16.65
C ARG A 149 1.79 11.20 16.66
N TYR A 150 2.48 11.50 17.76
CA TYR A 150 3.89 11.14 17.93
C TYR A 150 4.08 9.62 17.98
N GLN A 151 3.26 8.88 18.71
CA GLN A 151 3.33 7.42 18.77
C GLN A 151 3.12 6.77 17.40
N LEU A 152 2.17 7.27 16.60
CA LEU A 152 1.97 6.77 15.24
C LEU A 152 3.16 7.07 14.33
N LEU A 153 3.74 8.28 14.43
CA LEU A 153 4.98 8.62 13.71
C LEU A 153 6.12 7.67 14.09
N ARG A 154 6.29 7.37 15.38
CA ARG A 154 7.30 6.42 15.87
C ARG A 154 7.10 5.03 15.29
N ALA A 155 5.86 4.55 15.18
CA ALA A 155 5.57 3.25 14.55
C ALA A 155 5.97 3.25 13.05
N VAL A 156 5.73 4.36 12.34
CA VAL A 156 6.15 4.52 10.93
C VAL A 156 7.68 4.54 10.80
N GLU A 157 8.39 5.25 11.68
CA GLU A 157 9.86 5.26 11.71
C GLU A 157 10.44 3.87 12.02
N GLN A 158 9.84 3.15 12.97
CA GLN A 158 10.25 1.79 13.30
C GLN A 158 10.14 0.85 12.09
N ALA A 159 9.07 0.95 11.30
CA ALA A 159 8.92 0.16 10.08
C ALA A 159 10.10 0.39 9.12
N TYR A 160 10.47 1.65 8.89
CA TYR A 160 11.60 1.99 8.02
C TYR A 160 12.93 1.42 8.54
N PHE A 161 13.19 1.52 9.85
CA PHE A 161 14.41 0.96 10.46
C PHE A 161 14.46 -0.57 10.42
N HIS A 162 13.32 -1.23 10.21
CA HIS A 162 13.23 -2.69 10.00
C HIS A 162 13.14 -3.07 8.52
N ASP A 163 13.53 -2.17 7.60
CA ASP A 163 13.46 -2.35 6.15
C ASP A 163 12.04 -2.62 5.61
N VAL A 164 11.02 -2.07 6.26
CA VAL A 164 9.61 -2.20 5.87
C VAL A 164 9.13 -0.91 5.21
N LEU A 165 8.56 -1.05 4.01
CA LEU A 165 7.90 0.05 3.30
C LEU A 165 6.48 0.22 3.82
N ILE A 166 6.08 1.45 4.12
CA ILE A 166 4.67 1.78 4.38
C ILE A 166 4.15 2.66 3.25
N PHE A 167 3.04 2.23 2.65
CA PHE A 167 2.26 3.02 1.70
C PHE A 167 0.99 3.52 2.39
N ALA A 168 0.69 4.80 2.30
CA ALA A 168 -0.50 5.38 2.93
C ALA A 168 -1.32 6.25 1.98
N ALA A 169 -2.63 6.09 2.04
CA ALA A 169 -3.56 6.89 1.27
C ALA A 169 -3.57 8.35 1.74
N ALA A 170 -3.47 9.27 0.77
CA ALA A 170 -3.86 10.65 0.97
C ALA A 170 -5.38 10.73 1.27
N HIS A 171 -5.84 11.87 1.78
CA HIS A 171 -7.25 12.03 2.09
C HIS A 171 -8.09 12.24 0.82
N ASN A 172 -9.30 11.65 0.75
CA ASN A 172 -10.17 11.76 -0.42
C ASN A 172 -11.04 13.02 -0.44
N ASP A 173 -11.25 13.63 0.74
CA ASP A 173 -12.12 14.80 0.89
C ASP A 173 -11.38 16.11 0.57
N HIS A 174 -12.03 17.24 0.89
CA HIS A 174 -11.60 18.61 0.60
C HIS A 174 -10.08 18.83 0.76
N PRO A 175 -9.40 19.59 -0.11
CA PRO A 175 -7.95 19.82 -0.09
C PRO A 175 -7.37 20.40 1.21
N ILE A 176 -8.22 20.76 2.18
CA ILE A 176 -7.83 21.32 3.48
C ILE A 176 -7.84 20.23 4.56
N THR A 177 -8.53 19.11 4.35
CA THR A 177 -8.66 18.07 5.37
C THR A 177 -7.36 17.28 5.48
N ARG A 178 -6.65 17.55 6.57
CA ARG A 178 -5.39 16.90 6.90
C ARG A 178 -5.64 15.53 7.50
N SER A 179 -4.95 14.50 6.99
CA SER A 179 -5.09 13.12 7.46
C SER A 179 -3.72 12.46 7.65
N TYR A 180 -3.62 11.62 8.67
CA TYR A 180 -2.41 10.86 9.00
C TYR A 180 -2.70 9.36 8.82
N PRO A 181 -1.70 8.56 8.41
CA PRO A 181 -0.28 8.88 8.41
C PRO A 181 0.25 9.61 7.16
N SER A 182 -0.53 9.76 6.08
CA SER A 182 -0.03 10.28 4.79
C SER A 182 0.59 11.69 4.80
N LEU A 183 0.32 12.49 5.83
CA LEU A 183 1.01 13.78 6.04
C LEU A 183 2.32 13.72 6.82
N PHE A 184 2.72 12.55 7.34
CA PHE A 184 4.06 12.40 7.90
C PHE A 184 5.11 12.52 6.80
N ALA A 185 6.22 13.17 7.15
CA ALA A 185 7.39 13.24 6.29
C ALA A 185 7.97 11.83 6.05
N PRO A 186 8.86 11.66 5.05
CA PRO A 186 9.57 10.41 4.83
C PRO A 186 10.11 9.83 6.13
N PRO A 187 9.96 8.52 6.35
CA PRO A 187 10.11 7.48 5.34
C PRO A 187 8.82 6.90 4.71
N LEU A 188 7.64 7.39 5.09
CA LEU A 188 6.37 6.96 4.51
C LEU A 188 6.29 7.24 3.00
N ILE A 189 5.61 6.38 2.24
CA ILE A 189 5.26 6.63 0.84
C ILE A 189 3.78 6.99 0.78
N SER A 190 3.52 8.28 0.61
CA SER A 190 2.15 8.82 0.59
C SER A 190 1.61 8.89 -0.84
N VAL A 191 0.40 8.38 -1.03
CA VAL A 191 -0.18 8.13 -2.36
C VAL A 191 -1.52 8.83 -2.54
N ASN A 192 -1.58 9.71 -3.54
CA ASN A 192 -2.80 10.33 -4.05
C ASN A 192 -3.38 9.56 -5.25
N LYS A 193 -4.57 9.95 -5.69
CA LYS A 193 -5.19 9.44 -6.91
C LYS A 193 -4.68 10.18 -8.15
N SER A 194 -4.58 9.45 -9.25
CA SER A 194 -4.34 9.98 -10.58
C SER A 194 -5.43 9.51 -11.55
N ASP A 195 -5.62 10.26 -12.64
CA ASP A 195 -6.53 9.90 -13.74
C ASP A 195 -5.88 8.98 -14.78
N SER A 196 -4.78 8.30 -14.42
CA SER A 196 -4.14 7.32 -15.29
C SER A 196 -5.16 6.28 -15.78
N SER A 197 -4.99 5.81 -17.02
CA SER A 197 -5.75 4.70 -17.59
C SER A 197 -5.06 3.34 -17.40
N ASN A 198 -3.79 3.34 -17.00
CA ASN A 198 -2.97 2.14 -16.84
C ASN A 198 -2.70 1.85 -15.34
N PRO A 199 -3.07 0.66 -14.83
CA PRO A 199 -2.82 0.25 -13.45
C PRO A 199 -1.37 0.27 -12.98
N LEU A 200 -0.42 0.24 -13.91
CA LEU A 200 1.02 0.25 -13.62
C LEU A 200 1.65 1.64 -13.67
N GLU A 201 0.88 2.66 -14.07
CA GLU A 201 1.37 4.02 -14.20
C GLU A 201 1.09 4.86 -12.96
N PHE A 202 2.06 5.71 -12.65
CA PHE A 202 2.03 6.62 -11.52
C PHE A 202 2.97 7.79 -11.77
N MET A 203 2.80 8.86 -11.01
CA MET A 203 3.58 10.09 -11.09
C MET A 203 4.18 10.43 -9.72
N TYR A 204 5.34 11.06 -9.72
CA TYR A 204 5.84 11.77 -8.55
C TYR A 204 5.31 13.21 -8.60
N GLN A 205 4.49 13.57 -7.62
CA GLN A 205 3.86 14.89 -7.51
C GLN A 205 3.85 15.32 -6.04
N LEU A 206 4.95 15.89 -5.59
CA LEU A 206 5.08 16.38 -4.22
C LEU A 206 4.12 17.55 -3.97
N HIS A 207 3.17 17.35 -3.05
CA HIS A 207 2.32 18.39 -2.50
C HIS A 207 2.19 18.18 -0.99
N GLU A 208 2.66 19.15 -0.20
CA GLU A 208 2.94 18.98 1.22
C GLU A 208 3.85 17.76 1.46
N SER A 209 3.34 16.70 2.09
CA SER A 209 4.06 15.43 2.32
C SER A 209 3.58 14.29 1.41
N VAL A 210 2.62 14.53 0.52
CA VAL A 210 2.11 13.52 -0.42
C VAL A 210 3.01 13.49 -1.65
N GLU A 211 3.61 12.34 -1.95
CA GLU A 211 4.73 12.24 -2.89
C GLU A 211 4.33 11.67 -4.25
N PHE A 212 3.40 10.71 -4.27
CA PHE A 212 3.04 9.98 -5.47
C PHE A 212 1.55 10.10 -5.80
N ALA A 213 1.20 9.96 -7.06
CA ALA A 213 -0.17 9.80 -7.52
C ALA A 213 -0.25 8.56 -8.43
N ALA A 214 -1.15 7.61 -8.12
CA ALA A 214 -1.23 6.32 -8.81
C ALA A 214 -2.63 6.03 -9.36
N TYR A 215 -2.76 4.99 -10.20
CA TYR A 215 -4.04 4.54 -10.73
C TYR A 215 -5.04 4.24 -9.61
N ALA A 216 -6.23 4.84 -9.66
CA ALA A 216 -7.06 4.99 -8.48
C ALA A 216 -8.40 4.23 -8.52
N ARG A 217 -8.50 3.13 -9.29
CA ARG A 217 -9.74 2.33 -9.38
C ARG A 217 -9.46 0.87 -9.05
N GLY A 218 -10.38 0.20 -8.37
CA GLY A 218 -10.33 -1.23 -8.12
C GLY A 218 -11.13 -2.05 -9.13
N TYR A 219 -11.16 -3.36 -8.91
CA TYR A 219 -11.73 -4.33 -9.84
C TYR A 219 -12.85 -5.18 -9.23
N LEU A 220 -13.11 -5.01 -7.93
CA LEU A 220 -14.04 -5.82 -7.16
C LEU A 220 -15.22 -4.97 -6.67
N GLY A 221 -16.43 -5.35 -7.07
CA GLY A 221 -17.66 -4.65 -6.66
C GLY A 221 -17.87 -3.29 -7.34
N PRO A 222 -19.09 -2.74 -7.26
CA PRO A 222 -19.49 -1.55 -8.02
C PRO A 222 -18.79 -0.27 -7.54
N PHE A 223 -18.57 -0.11 -6.24
CA PHE A 223 -17.98 1.10 -5.64
C PHE A 223 -16.48 1.27 -5.95
N SER A 224 -15.79 0.18 -6.30
CA SER A 224 -14.36 0.23 -6.60
C SER A 224 -14.04 0.97 -7.90
N ARG A 225 -15.04 1.24 -8.75
CA ARG A 225 -14.85 1.91 -10.03
C ARG A 225 -14.62 3.40 -9.88
N GLU A 226 -15.04 4.03 -8.78
CA GLU A 226 -14.84 5.46 -8.56
C GLU A 226 -13.41 5.76 -8.08
N PRO A 227 -12.73 6.79 -8.63
CA PRO A 227 -11.36 7.11 -8.24
C PRO A 227 -11.19 7.48 -6.75
N ALA A 228 -10.38 6.71 -6.03
CA ALA A 228 -10.05 6.97 -4.63
C ALA A 228 -8.57 6.71 -4.30
N THR A 229 -8.02 7.47 -3.36
CA THR A 229 -6.65 7.30 -2.83
C THR A 229 -6.45 5.93 -2.17
N SER A 230 -7.51 5.39 -1.56
CA SER A 230 -7.53 4.04 -0.99
C SER A 230 -7.33 2.94 -2.04
N TRP A 231 -7.69 3.19 -3.30
CA TRP A 231 -7.40 2.31 -4.43
C TRP A 231 -6.04 2.62 -5.06
N ALA A 232 -5.59 3.87 -5.05
CA ALA A 232 -4.27 4.26 -5.57
C ALA A 232 -3.11 3.65 -4.76
N THR A 233 -3.24 3.65 -3.44
CA THR A 233 -2.23 3.12 -2.50
C THR A 233 -1.85 1.66 -2.80
N PRO A 234 -2.80 0.71 -2.93
CA PRO A 234 -2.47 -0.67 -3.22
C PRO A 234 -1.90 -0.90 -4.61
N HIS A 235 -2.17 -0.04 -5.60
CA HIS A 235 -1.50 -0.12 -6.91
C HIS A 235 0.00 0.11 -6.74
N LEU A 236 0.39 1.19 -6.05
CA LEU A 236 1.80 1.50 -5.84
C LEU A 236 2.50 0.48 -4.93
N ALA A 237 1.80 0.00 -3.89
CA ALA A 237 2.29 -1.07 -3.02
C ALA A 237 2.53 -2.37 -3.81
N ALA A 238 1.64 -2.73 -4.74
CA ALA A 238 1.80 -3.92 -5.58
C ALA A 238 2.95 -3.75 -6.59
N ILE A 239 3.14 -2.57 -7.16
CA ILE A 239 4.31 -2.26 -7.99
C ILE A 239 5.61 -2.47 -7.20
N ALA A 240 5.67 -1.99 -5.95
CA ALA A 240 6.81 -2.24 -5.08
C ALA A 240 7.00 -3.74 -4.78
N ALA A 241 5.93 -4.49 -4.59
CA ALA A 241 5.99 -5.95 -4.43
C ALA A 241 6.55 -6.66 -5.67
N LYS A 242 6.18 -6.21 -6.89
CA LYS A 242 6.77 -6.71 -8.13
C LYS A 242 8.28 -6.47 -8.18
N LEU A 243 8.73 -5.27 -7.82
CA LEU A 243 10.17 -4.95 -7.75
C LEU A 243 10.91 -5.81 -6.73
N LEU A 244 10.35 -5.95 -5.52
CA LEU A 244 10.93 -6.79 -4.46
C LEU A 244 10.95 -8.27 -4.82
N SER A 245 10.02 -8.78 -5.63
CA SER A 245 10.09 -10.18 -6.08
C SER A 245 11.26 -10.45 -7.03
N ILE A 246 11.78 -9.42 -7.72
CA ILE A 246 13.01 -9.52 -8.51
C ILE A 246 14.24 -9.42 -7.60
N HIS A 247 14.25 -8.48 -6.66
CA HIS A 247 15.36 -8.27 -5.73
C HIS A 247 14.87 -8.09 -4.27
N PRO A 248 14.69 -9.18 -3.51
CA PRO A 248 14.01 -9.18 -2.22
C PRO A 248 14.67 -8.34 -1.12
N ASN A 249 15.98 -8.10 -1.24
CA ASN A 249 16.78 -7.45 -0.21
C ASN A 249 16.86 -5.92 -0.38
N MET A 250 16.14 -5.35 -1.36
CA MET A 250 16.14 -3.89 -1.53
C MET A 250 15.62 -3.18 -0.27
N LYS A 251 16.31 -2.09 0.05
CA LYS A 251 16.01 -1.20 1.15
C LYS A 251 14.92 -0.21 0.77
N PRO A 252 14.20 0.36 1.75
CA PRO A 252 13.09 1.27 1.45
C PRO A 252 13.51 2.47 0.58
N PHE A 253 14.70 3.04 0.79
CA PHE A 253 15.20 4.15 -0.02
C PHE A 253 15.48 3.73 -1.47
N GLU A 254 16.00 2.53 -1.71
CA GLU A 254 16.26 2.01 -3.07
C GLU A 254 14.96 1.84 -3.85
N ILE A 255 13.94 1.25 -3.21
CA ILE A 255 12.61 1.12 -3.80
C ILE A 255 12.01 2.49 -4.10
N LYS A 256 12.10 3.43 -3.16
CA LYS A 256 11.57 4.79 -3.36
C LYS A 256 12.29 5.52 -4.51
N THR A 257 13.60 5.35 -4.64
CA THR A 257 14.38 5.86 -5.79
C THR A 257 13.93 5.24 -7.09
N LEU A 258 13.69 3.92 -7.13
CA LEU A 258 13.18 3.24 -8.32
C LEU A 258 11.78 3.73 -8.69
N LEU A 259 10.87 3.87 -7.72
CA LEU A 259 9.55 4.44 -7.96
C LEU A 259 9.67 5.85 -8.54
N TYR A 260 10.48 6.73 -7.95
CA TYR A 260 10.72 8.07 -8.48
C TYR A 260 11.21 8.02 -9.94
N TRP A 261 12.22 7.21 -10.23
CA TRP A 261 12.80 7.09 -11.56
C TRP A 261 11.82 6.53 -12.60
N MET A 262 10.96 5.58 -12.20
CA MET A 262 9.91 4.97 -13.02
C MET A 262 8.70 5.88 -13.26
N SER A 263 8.52 6.92 -12.44
CA SER A 263 7.35 7.78 -12.52
C SER A 263 7.27 8.52 -13.87
N LYS A 264 6.03 8.72 -14.37
CA LYS A 264 5.80 9.53 -15.57
C LYS A 264 6.15 10.99 -15.30
N LYS A 265 6.74 11.66 -16.29
CA LYS A 265 6.97 13.10 -16.21
C LYS A 265 5.65 13.83 -16.42
N ARG A 266 5.52 14.99 -15.79
CA ARG A 266 4.35 15.85 -15.96
C ARG A 266 4.33 16.39 -17.39
N GLY A 267 3.38 15.93 -18.21
CA GLY A 267 3.23 16.34 -19.62
C GLY A 267 3.50 15.25 -20.66
N ASP A 268 3.82 14.02 -20.24
CA ASP A 268 3.86 12.82 -21.09
C ASP A 268 2.48 12.16 -21.24
#